data_AF-A0AAD1C7G8-F1
#
_entry.id   AF-A0AAD1C7G8-F1
#
_cell.length_a   1.000
_cell.length_b   1.000
_cell.length_c   1.000
_cell.angle_alpha   90.00
_cell.angle_beta   90.00
_cell.angle_gamma   90.00
#
_symmetry.space_group_name_H-M   'P 1'
#
loop_
_entity.id
_entity.type
_entity.pdbx_description
1 polymer ?
#
loop_
_entity_poly.entity_id
_entity_poly.type
_entity_poly.pdbx_seq_one_letter_code
_entity_poly.pdbx_strand_id
1 'polypeptide(L)'
;MSIKLVAVDIDGTLLNGKKEITPEVFSAIQDAKAAGVKIVIATGRPIPGVRNLLEELHLNEPGNYVITFNGGLVQDTVTGEEYIKESLSYDDYLDIEYLSHKLGVHMHAITKDGIYTANRNIGKYTVYEAGLVNMPVYYRTPEEMIDKEIVKIMYIDEPEILDQAITKLPKELYDKYTLVKSAPFYLEIVKKTVNKGAAVVHLAEKLGLTKEETMAIGDEENDRAMLEVVGNPVVMENGTDELKKIAKYITKSNDESGVAYAIREWVLN
;
A
#
# COMPACT_ATOMS: atom_id res chain seq x y z
N MET A 1 -28.01 -2.04 3.70
CA MET A 1 -27.50 -1.82 2.34
C MET A 1 -26.48 -2.91 2.07
N SER A 2 -26.44 -3.45 0.84
CA SER A 2 -25.51 -4.51 0.46
C SER A 2 -24.12 -3.92 0.18
N ILE A 3 -23.06 -4.61 0.60
CA ILE A 3 -21.68 -4.21 0.32
C ILE A 3 -21.38 -4.40 -1.16
N LYS A 4 -20.76 -3.40 -1.80
CA LYS A 4 -20.43 -3.39 -3.23
C LYS A 4 -18.95 -3.18 -3.52
N LEU A 5 -18.18 -2.74 -2.53
CA LEU A 5 -16.73 -2.64 -2.62
C LEU A 5 -16.09 -3.18 -1.34
N VAL A 6 -15.10 -4.06 -1.51
CA VAL A 6 -14.28 -4.61 -0.43
C VAL A 6 -12.82 -4.28 -0.72
N ALA A 7 -12.23 -3.39 0.08
CA ALA A 7 -10.81 -3.14 0.09
C ALA A 7 -10.11 -4.13 1.03
N VAL A 8 -9.06 -4.80 0.58
CA VAL A 8 -8.38 -5.87 1.35
C VAL A 8 -6.88 -5.62 1.35
N ASP A 9 -6.27 -5.58 2.53
CA ASP A 9 -4.81 -5.58 2.66
C ASP A 9 -4.19 -6.94 2.28
N ILE A 10 -2.89 -6.96 1.96
CA ILE A 10 -2.18 -8.17 1.56
C ILE A 10 -1.58 -8.93 2.74
N ASP A 11 -0.63 -8.31 3.44
CA ASP A 11 0.32 -9.00 4.31
C ASP A 11 -0.26 -9.09 5.71
N GLY A 12 -0.55 -10.30 6.20
CA GLY A 12 -1.28 -10.48 7.47
C GLY A 12 -2.80 -10.46 7.32
N THR A 13 -3.31 -10.18 6.12
CA THR A 13 -4.75 -10.16 5.80
C THR A 13 -5.14 -11.14 4.70
N LEU A 14 -4.84 -10.83 3.43
CA LEU A 14 -5.20 -11.67 2.27
C LEU A 14 -4.35 -12.94 2.17
N LEU A 15 -3.06 -12.83 2.50
CA LEU A 15 -2.13 -13.95 2.48
C LEU A 15 -2.04 -14.62 3.85
N ASN A 16 -1.97 -15.95 3.86
CA ASN A 16 -1.68 -16.71 5.07
C ASN A 16 -0.21 -16.57 5.51
N GLY A 17 0.18 -17.19 6.62
CA GLY A 17 1.55 -17.17 7.13
C GLY A 17 2.61 -17.78 6.20
N LYS A 18 2.19 -18.52 5.16
CA LYS A 18 3.06 -19.04 4.08
C LYS A 18 3.17 -18.12 2.87
N LYS A 19 2.52 -16.95 2.92
CA LYS A 19 2.40 -15.98 1.82
C LYS A 19 1.65 -16.53 0.60
N GLU A 20 0.66 -17.39 0.84
CA GLU A 20 -0.16 -18.03 -0.18
C GLU A 20 -1.63 -17.56 -0.08
N ILE A 21 -2.32 -17.54 -1.22
CA ILE A 21 -3.78 -17.42 -1.26
C ILE A 21 -4.38 -18.79 -0.96
N THR A 22 -5.28 -18.88 0.02
CA THR A 22 -5.97 -20.14 0.31
C THR A 22 -7.08 -20.40 -0.73
N PRO A 23 -7.42 -21.67 -1.01
CA PRO A 23 -8.54 -22.00 -1.88
C PRO A 23 -9.86 -21.35 -1.45
N GLU A 24 -10.07 -21.21 -0.15
CA GLU A 24 -11.25 -20.57 0.45
C GLU A 24 -11.31 -19.07 0.13
N VAL A 25 -10.18 -18.37 0.24
CA VAL A 25 -10.06 -16.95 -0.12
C VAL A 25 -10.29 -16.77 -1.62
N PHE A 26 -9.63 -17.58 -2.45
CA PHE A 26 -9.83 -17.55 -3.90
C PHE A 26 -11.32 -17.72 -4.26
N SER A 27 -11.97 -18.76 -3.74
CA SER A 27 -13.39 -19.04 -4.01
C SER A 27 -14.29 -17.90 -3.54
N ALA A 28 -14.09 -17.37 -2.33
CA ALA A 28 -14.91 -16.28 -1.82
C ALA A 28 -14.79 -15.00 -2.67
N ILE A 29 -13.58 -14.69 -3.15
CA ILE A 29 -13.35 -13.56 -4.05
C ILE A 29 -14.08 -13.76 -5.38
N GLN A 30 -14.02 -14.96 -5.97
CA GLN A 30 -14.75 -15.23 -7.22
C GLN A 30 -16.27 -15.14 -7.02
N ASP A 31 -16.80 -15.66 -5.92
CA ASP A 31 -18.22 -15.59 -5.60
C ASP A 31 -18.69 -14.12 -5.41
N ALA A 32 -17.89 -13.30 -4.71
CA ALA A 32 -18.16 -11.87 -4.56
C ALA A 32 -18.12 -11.12 -5.89
N LYS A 33 -17.13 -11.40 -6.75
CA LYS A 33 -17.07 -10.84 -8.11
C LYS A 33 -18.31 -11.22 -8.92
N ALA A 34 -18.74 -12.48 -8.86
CA ALA A 34 -19.94 -12.95 -9.55
C ALA A 34 -21.23 -12.26 -9.05
N ALA A 35 -21.26 -11.87 -7.78
CA ALA A 35 -22.33 -11.06 -7.19
C ALA A 35 -22.25 -9.55 -7.55
N GLY A 36 -21.25 -9.13 -8.34
CA GLY A 36 -21.05 -7.74 -8.76
C GLY A 36 -20.29 -6.87 -7.76
N VAL A 37 -19.69 -7.47 -6.72
CA VAL A 37 -18.88 -6.77 -5.72
C VAL A 37 -17.48 -6.52 -6.28
N LYS A 38 -16.97 -5.31 -6.07
CA LYS A 38 -15.60 -4.92 -6.41
C LYS A 38 -14.65 -5.31 -5.29
N ILE A 39 -13.84 -6.34 -5.54
CA ILE A 39 -12.71 -6.70 -4.65
C ILE A 39 -11.49 -5.90 -5.09
N VAL A 40 -10.93 -5.12 -4.18
CA VAL A 40 -9.83 -4.18 -4.44
C VAL A 40 -8.70 -4.46 -3.48
N ILE A 41 -7.53 -4.85 -4.00
CA ILE A 41 -6.32 -4.96 -3.19
C ILE A 41 -5.83 -3.56 -2.82
N ALA A 42 -5.54 -3.33 -1.54
CA ALA A 42 -5.03 -2.07 -1.02
C ALA A 42 -3.73 -2.26 -0.23
N THR A 43 -2.59 -1.88 -0.81
CA THR A 43 -1.27 -2.23 -0.29
C THR A 43 -0.24 -1.11 -0.39
N GLY A 44 0.82 -1.21 0.43
CA GLY A 44 2.04 -0.42 0.29
C GLY A 44 2.92 -0.81 -0.90
N ARG A 45 2.74 -2.02 -1.44
CA ARG A 45 3.56 -2.55 -2.55
C ARG A 45 3.33 -1.76 -3.85
N PRO A 46 4.34 -1.70 -4.75
CA PRO A 46 4.17 -1.18 -6.09
C PRO A 46 3.44 -2.19 -6.99
N ILE A 47 3.02 -1.76 -8.18
CA ILE A 47 2.29 -2.60 -9.15
C ILE A 47 3.01 -3.92 -9.49
N PRO A 48 4.33 -3.94 -9.77
CA PRO A 48 5.03 -5.20 -10.02
C PRO A 48 4.97 -6.17 -8.84
N GLY A 49 4.92 -5.65 -7.61
CA GLY A 49 4.86 -6.43 -6.37
C GLY A 49 3.49 -7.05 -6.07
N VAL A 50 2.45 -6.71 -6.85
CA VAL A 50 1.10 -7.30 -6.74
C VAL A 50 0.61 -7.98 -8.00
N ARG A 51 1.36 -7.89 -9.11
CA ARG A 51 0.93 -8.41 -10.42
C ARG A 51 0.54 -9.89 -10.37
N ASN A 52 1.37 -10.73 -9.74
CA ASN A 52 1.09 -12.16 -9.61
C ASN A 52 -0.19 -12.43 -8.81
N LEU A 53 -0.48 -11.64 -7.77
CA LEU A 53 -1.70 -11.78 -6.98
C LEU A 53 -2.94 -11.35 -7.78
N LEU A 54 -2.82 -10.28 -8.55
CA LEU A 54 -3.88 -9.84 -9.45
C LEU A 54 -4.18 -10.90 -10.51
N GLU A 55 -3.16 -11.55 -11.06
CA GLU A 55 -3.31 -12.67 -12.00
C GLU A 55 -3.94 -13.90 -11.32
N GLU A 56 -3.41 -14.33 -10.17
CA GLU A 56 -3.90 -15.50 -9.42
C GLU A 56 -5.36 -15.35 -8.98
N LEU A 57 -5.80 -14.14 -8.60
CA LEU A 57 -7.17 -13.85 -8.17
C LEU A 57 -8.11 -13.44 -9.32
N HIS A 58 -7.62 -13.44 -10.57
CA HIS A 58 -8.34 -12.92 -11.73
C HIS A 58 -8.83 -11.47 -11.53
N LEU A 59 -8.07 -10.65 -10.82
CA LEU A 59 -8.34 -9.21 -10.63
C LEU A 59 -7.66 -8.36 -11.71
N ASN A 60 -7.08 -8.97 -12.73
CA ASN A 60 -6.56 -8.36 -13.95
C ASN A 60 -7.56 -8.42 -15.12
N GLU A 61 -8.86 -8.49 -14.82
CA GLU A 61 -9.96 -8.45 -15.80
C GLU A 61 -10.63 -7.06 -15.81
N PRO A 62 -11.36 -6.68 -16.87
CA PRO A 62 -11.97 -5.35 -16.97
C PRO A 62 -12.86 -4.99 -15.78
N GLY A 63 -12.73 -3.74 -15.30
CA GLY A 63 -13.54 -3.23 -14.20
C GLY A 63 -13.05 -3.65 -12.81
N ASN A 64 -11.81 -4.12 -12.69
CA ASN A 64 -11.11 -4.29 -11.42
C ASN A 64 -10.11 -3.15 -11.20
N TYR A 65 -9.83 -2.88 -9.93
CA TYR A 65 -8.98 -1.79 -9.50
C TYR A 65 -7.95 -2.29 -8.48
N VAL A 66 -6.85 -1.56 -8.38
CA VAL A 66 -5.84 -1.79 -7.35
C VAL A 66 -5.38 -0.47 -6.76
N ILE A 67 -5.19 -0.48 -5.44
CA ILE A 67 -4.64 0.62 -4.67
C ILE A 67 -3.23 0.22 -4.24
N THR A 68 -2.22 0.95 -4.72
CA THR A 68 -0.80 0.70 -4.42
C THR A 68 -0.15 1.89 -3.74
N PHE A 69 1.08 1.70 -3.24
CA PHE A 69 1.84 2.73 -2.53
C PHE A 69 1.04 3.37 -1.37
N ASN A 70 0.33 2.54 -0.59
CA ASN A 70 -0.51 2.97 0.53
C ASN A 70 -1.58 4.02 0.14
N GLY A 71 -2.06 4.00 -1.11
CA GLY A 71 -3.04 4.96 -1.60
C GLY A 71 -2.47 6.06 -2.50
N GLY A 72 -1.15 6.05 -2.75
CA GLY A 72 -0.52 7.02 -3.65
C GLY A 72 -0.89 6.81 -5.12
N LEU A 73 -1.35 5.61 -5.48
CA LEU A 73 -1.79 5.28 -6.82
C LEU A 73 -3.04 4.39 -6.77
N VAL A 74 -4.07 4.81 -7.51
CA VAL A 74 -5.26 3.99 -7.80
C VAL A 74 -5.36 3.85 -9.30
N GLN A 75 -5.46 2.63 -9.81
CA GLN A 75 -5.56 2.39 -11.25
C GLN A 75 -6.46 1.21 -11.59
N ASP A 76 -7.02 1.25 -12.80
CA ASP A 76 -7.64 0.10 -13.46
C ASP A 76 -6.55 -0.94 -13.78
N THR A 77 -6.82 -2.20 -13.46
CA THR A 77 -5.81 -3.27 -13.55
C THR A 77 -5.53 -3.73 -14.98
N VAL A 78 -6.39 -3.40 -15.95
CA VAL A 78 -6.24 -3.76 -17.37
C VAL A 78 -5.71 -2.60 -18.18
N THR A 79 -6.37 -1.44 -18.10
CA THR A 79 -6.01 -0.28 -18.93
C THR A 79 -4.81 0.48 -18.38
N GLY A 80 -4.56 0.35 -17.07
CA GLY A 80 -3.57 1.17 -16.37
C GLY A 80 -4.00 2.62 -16.21
N GLU A 81 -5.26 2.97 -16.55
CA GLU A 81 -5.80 4.31 -16.33
C GLU A 81 -5.66 4.67 -14.84
N GLU A 82 -5.11 5.85 -14.57
CA GLU A 82 -4.85 6.36 -13.23
C GLU A 82 -6.06 7.17 -12.75
N TYR A 83 -6.61 6.77 -11.61
CA TYR A 83 -7.77 7.39 -10.97
C TYR A 83 -7.31 8.38 -9.90
N ILE A 84 -6.26 8.00 -9.17
CA ILE A 84 -5.53 8.84 -8.23
C ILE A 84 -4.07 8.66 -8.53
N LYS A 85 -3.34 9.77 -8.55
CA LYS A 85 -1.89 9.79 -8.68
C LYS A 85 -1.34 10.90 -7.80
N GLU A 86 -0.78 10.49 -6.67
CA GLU A 86 -0.06 11.41 -5.78
C GLU A 86 1.43 11.19 -5.94
N SER A 87 2.09 12.17 -6.55
CA SER A 87 3.53 12.20 -6.71
C SER A 87 4.18 13.30 -5.89
N LEU A 88 5.34 13.01 -5.33
CA LEU A 88 6.27 14.01 -4.80
C LEU A 88 6.81 14.83 -5.98
N SER A 89 6.87 16.15 -5.81
CA SER A 89 7.45 17.03 -6.82
C SER A 89 8.98 16.84 -6.91
N TYR A 90 9.57 17.36 -7.97
CA TYR A 90 11.03 17.36 -8.10
C TYR A 90 11.71 18.14 -6.96
N ASP A 91 11.15 19.27 -6.56
CA ASP A 91 11.65 20.07 -5.43
C ASP A 91 11.56 19.28 -4.11
N ASP A 92 10.47 18.53 -3.91
CA ASP A 92 10.33 17.64 -2.75
C ASP A 92 11.44 16.59 -2.74
N TYR A 93 11.73 15.98 -3.89
CA TYR A 93 12.82 15.01 -4.05
C TYR A 93 14.18 15.62 -3.74
N LEU A 94 14.47 16.82 -4.26
CA LEU A 94 15.75 17.51 -4.00
C LEU A 94 15.94 17.83 -2.52
N ASP A 95 14.91 18.34 -1.85
CA ASP A 95 14.95 18.65 -0.41
C ASP A 95 15.24 17.39 0.41
N ILE A 96 14.56 16.29 0.10
CA ILE A 96 14.69 15.02 0.79
C ILE A 96 16.05 14.37 0.48
N GLU A 97 16.51 14.41 -0.76
CA GLU A 97 17.81 13.84 -1.14
C GLU A 97 18.97 14.63 -0.53
N TYR A 98 18.90 15.96 -0.51
CA TYR A 98 19.89 16.78 0.16
C TYR A 98 19.97 16.47 1.67
N LEU A 99 18.82 16.25 2.30
CA LEU A 99 18.76 15.86 3.70
C LEU A 99 19.34 14.45 3.93
N SER A 100 19.13 13.50 3.02
CA SER A 100 19.70 12.14 3.08
C SER A 100 21.23 12.20 3.18
N HIS A 101 21.86 13.01 2.31
CA HIS A 101 23.30 13.23 2.30
C HIS A 101 23.82 13.87 3.58
N LYS A 102 23.11 14.86 4.13
CA LYS A 102 23.47 15.52 5.38
C LYS A 102 23.42 14.55 6.58
N LEU A 103 22.48 13.61 6.55
CA LEU A 103 22.29 12.61 7.60
C LEU A 103 23.19 11.39 7.43
N GLY A 104 23.77 11.19 6.24
CA GLY A 104 24.62 10.04 5.93
C GLY A 104 23.84 8.73 5.81
N VAL A 105 22.61 8.79 5.28
CA VAL A 105 21.72 7.63 5.08
C VAL A 105 21.53 7.38 3.58
N HIS A 106 21.44 6.12 3.15
CA HIS A 106 21.08 5.83 1.77
C HIS A 106 19.61 6.20 1.49
N MET A 107 19.33 6.51 0.23
CA MET A 107 18.04 6.93 -0.24
C MET A 107 17.74 6.34 -1.61
N HIS A 108 16.47 5.99 -1.83
CA HIS A 108 15.95 5.81 -3.17
C HIS A 108 14.58 6.46 -3.33
N ALA A 109 14.27 6.83 -4.57
CA ALA A 109 12.94 7.22 -5.03
C ALA A 109 12.34 6.07 -5.84
N ILE A 110 11.03 5.86 -5.70
CA ILE A 110 10.29 4.84 -6.44
C ILE A 110 9.31 5.54 -7.38
N THR A 111 9.37 5.14 -8.64
CA THR A 111 8.44 5.56 -9.70
C THR A 111 7.71 4.31 -10.20
N LYS A 112 6.83 4.45 -11.21
CA LYS A 112 6.26 3.29 -11.90
C LYS A 112 7.29 2.45 -12.66
N ASP A 113 8.37 3.07 -13.13
CA ASP A 113 9.36 2.42 -13.98
C ASP A 113 10.40 1.62 -13.19
N GLY A 114 10.67 2.01 -11.95
CA GLY A 114 11.77 1.44 -11.17
C GLY A 114 12.12 2.22 -9.91
N ILE A 115 13.15 1.71 -9.24
CA ILE A 115 13.80 2.32 -8.10
C ILE A 115 14.98 3.15 -8.60
N TYR A 116 15.05 4.41 -8.19
CA TYR A 116 16.06 5.37 -8.59
C TYR A 116 16.87 5.81 -7.37
N THR A 117 18.19 5.82 -7.46
CA THR A 117 19.06 6.26 -6.37
C THR A 117 20.23 7.08 -6.91
N ALA A 118 20.63 8.13 -6.19
CA ALA A 118 21.88 8.84 -6.47
C ALA A 118 23.06 8.34 -5.63
N ASN A 119 22.86 7.30 -4.81
CA ASN A 119 23.95 6.69 -4.08
C ASN A 119 24.85 5.90 -5.04
N ARG A 120 26.11 6.36 -5.20
CA ARG A 120 27.13 5.66 -6.01
C ARG A 120 27.49 4.29 -5.43
N ASN A 121 27.54 4.21 -4.11
CA ASN A 121 27.60 2.94 -3.40
C ASN A 121 26.15 2.52 -3.11
N ILE A 122 25.59 1.63 -3.92
CA ILE A 122 24.20 1.21 -3.77
C ILE A 122 24.10 0.34 -2.50
N GLY A 123 23.32 0.79 -1.52
CA GLY A 123 23.12 0.06 -0.26
C GLY A 123 22.43 -1.29 -0.46
N LYS A 124 22.78 -2.29 0.37
CA LYS A 124 22.26 -3.66 0.27
C LYS A 124 20.73 -3.73 0.34
N TYR A 125 20.09 -2.82 1.08
CA TYR A 125 18.64 -2.77 1.22
C TYR A 125 17.94 -2.25 -0.03
N THR A 126 18.61 -1.48 -0.91
CA THR A 126 18.03 -1.02 -2.19
C THR A 126 17.96 -2.21 -3.13
N VAL A 127 19.02 -3.03 -3.13
CA VAL A 127 19.07 -4.27 -3.89
C VAL A 127 18.06 -5.28 -3.35
N TYR A 128 17.93 -5.37 -2.03
CA TYR A 128 16.91 -6.22 -1.39
C TYR A 128 15.49 -5.80 -1.80
N GLU A 129 15.16 -4.51 -1.71
CA GLU A 129 13.85 -3.99 -2.14
C GLU A 129 13.58 -4.31 -3.60
N ALA A 130 14.53 -4.01 -4.49
CA ALA A 130 14.42 -4.27 -5.91
C ALA A 130 14.09 -5.73 -6.23
N GLY A 131 14.72 -6.67 -5.52
CA GLY A 131 14.42 -8.10 -5.62
C GLY A 131 13.06 -8.47 -5.04
N LEU A 132 12.69 -7.89 -3.90
CA LEU A 132 11.43 -8.15 -3.21
C LEU A 132 10.21 -7.70 -4.04
N VAL A 133 10.28 -6.49 -4.61
CA VAL A 133 9.18 -5.89 -5.38
C VAL A 133 9.31 -6.11 -6.90
N ASN A 134 10.36 -6.82 -7.33
CA ASN A 134 10.65 -7.11 -8.74
C ASN A 134 10.70 -5.84 -9.61
N MET A 135 11.46 -4.84 -9.16
CA MET A 135 11.68 -3.57 -9.88
C MET A 135 13.15 -3.39 -10.24
N PRO A 136 13.47 -2.85 -11.43
CA PRO A 136 14.84 -2.50 -11.78
C PRO A 136 15.36 -1.35 -10.93
N VAL A 137 16.68 -1.33 -10.69
CA VAL A 137 17.39 -0.22 -10.03
C VAL A 137 18.12 0.61 -11.08
N TYR A 138 17.92 1.93 -11.02
CA TYR A 138 18.59 2.90 -11.87
C TYR A 138 19.42 3.86 -11.00
N TYR A 139 20.71 3.97 -11.29
CA TYR A 139 21.51 5.08 -10.79
C TYR A 139 21.19 6.34 -11.61
N ARG A 140 20.83 7.44 -10.93
CA ARG A 140 20.67 8.76 -11.55
C ARG A 140 21.20 9.83 -10.60
N THR A 141 21.81 10.86 -11.17
CA THR A 141 22.10 12.08 -10.42
C THR A 141 20.79 12.81 -10.08
N PRO A 142 20.76 13.64 -9.02
CA PRO A 142 19.55 14.37 -8.67
C PRO A 142 18.99 15.22 -9.81
N GLU A 143 19.84 15.76 -10.68
CA GLU A 143 19.44 16.56 -11.85
C GLU A 143 18.68 15.74 -12.89
N GLU A 144 19.00 14.46 -13.05
CA GLU A 144 18.34 13.55 -14.00
C GLU A 144 16.95 13.08 -13.54
N MET A 145 16.51 13.48 -12.35
CA MET A 145 15.22 13.11 -11.77
C MET A 145 14.10 14.12 -12.06
N ILE A 146 14.38 15.25 -12.75
CA ILE A 146 13.44 16.36 -12.97
C ILE A 146 12.09 15.95 -13.60
N ASP A 147 12.12 15.03 -14.56
CA ASP A 147 10.92 14.55 -15.27
C ASP A 147 10.37 13.23 -14.72
N LYS A 148 10.83 12.81 -13.53
CA LYS A 148 10.40 11.55 -12.91
C LYS A 148 9.19 11.76 -12.03
N GLU A 149 8.19 10.91 -12.24
CA GLU A 149 6.99 10.86 -11.42
C GLU A 149 7.25 10.00 -10.18
N ILE A 150 7.71 10.65 -9.12
CA ILE A 150 8.11 10.00 -7.88
C ILE A 150 6.88 9.75 -7.02
N VAL A 151 6.55 8.49 -6.78
CA VAL A 151 5.39 8.11 -5.95
C VAL A 151 5.77 8.04 -4.48
N LYS A 152 6.98 7.57 -4.19
CA LYS A 152 7.48 7.31 -2.84
C LYS A 152 8.97 7.56 -2.78
N ILE A 153 9.45 8.06 -1.65
CA ILE A 153 10.87 8.12 -1.32
C ILE A 153 11.10 7.28 -0.08
N MET A 154 12.27 6.65 0.02
CA MET A 154 12.66 5.92 1.23
C MET A 154 14.07 6.28 1.65
N TYR A 155 14.25 6.55 2.94
CA TYR A 155 15.55 6.39 3.58
C TYR A 155 15.69 4.94 4.01
N ILE A 156 16.82 4.34 3.65
CA ILE A 156 17.04 2.92 3.87
C ILE A 156 18.48 2.73 4.32
N ASP A 157 18.70 1.98 5.38
CA ASP A 157 20.06 1.64 5.82
C ASP A 157 20.03 0.57 6.91
N GLU A 158 21.20 0.21 7.45
CA GLU A 158 21.26 -0.56 8.68
C GLU A 158 20.38 0.09 9.76
N PRO A 159 19.63 -0.69 10.57
CA PRO A 159 18.69 -0.14 11.53
C PRO A 159 19.28 0.94 12.45
N GLU A 160 20.51 0.74 12.92
CA GLU A 160 21.19 1.69 13.81
C GLU A 160 21.52 3.02 13.11
N ILE A 161 21.86 2.97 11.82
CA ILE A 161 22.15 4.17 11.01
C ILE A 161 20.85 4.91 10.74
N LEU A 162 19.81 4.19 10.30
CA LEU A 162 18.51 4.77 10.00
C LEU A 162 17.86 5.38 11.25
N ASP A 163 17.90 4.70 12.40
CA ASP A 163 17.34 5.22 13.64
C ASP A 163 18.05 6.49 14.11
N GLN A 164 19.38 6.53 14.00
CA GLN A 164 20.12 7.77 14.27
C GLN A 164 19.75 8.90 13.31
N ALA A 165 19.52 8.61 12.03
CA ALA A 165 19.06 9.61 11.06
C ALA A 165 17.65 10.12 11.40
N ILE A 166 16.72 9.22 11.77
CA ILE A 166 15.35 9.55 12.17
C ILE A 166 15.32 10.54 13.33
N THR A 167 16.16 10.36 14.36
CA THR A 167 16.20 11.29 15.51
C THR A 167 16.63 12.71 15.16
N LYS A 168 17.25 12.91 14.00
CA LYS A 168 17.77 14.20 13.51
C LYS A 168 16.87 14.82 12.43
N LEU A 169 15.74 14.20 12.11
CA LEU A 169 14.82 14.73 11.11
C LEU A 169 14.17 16.03 11.59
N PRO A 170 14.10 17.06 10.73
CA PRO A 170 13.45 18.32 11.07
C PRO A 170 11.94 18.10 11.21
N LYS A 171 11.30 18.80 12.15
CA LYS A 171 9.86 18.68 12.40
C LYS A 171 9.03 19.04 11.16
N GLU A 172 9.52 20.02 10.40
CA GLU A 172 8.90 20.50 9.16
C GLU A 172 8.71 19.37 8.13
N LEU A 173 9.58 18.36 8.14
CA LEU A 173 9.45 17.18 7.28
C LEU A 173 8.23 16.34 7.64
N TYR A 174 7.96 16.17 8.95
CA TYR A 174 6.77 15.48 9.45
C TYR A 174 5.49 16.28 9.21
N ASP A 175 5.57 17.61 9.17
CA ASP A 175 4.42 18.46 8.86
C ASP A 175 4.08 18.39 7.36
N LYS A 176 5.10 18.37 6.48
CA LYS A 176 4.94 18.36 5.02
C LYS A 176 4.61 16.97 4.43
N TYR A 177 5.07 15.89 5.06
CA TYR A 177 4.93 14.52 4.54
C TYR A 177 4.40 13.53 5.57
N THR A 178 3.99 12.37 5.07
CA THR A 178 3.72 11.21 5.92
C THR A 178 4.99 10.36 5.97
N LEU A 179 5.52 10.17 7.18
CA LEU A 179 6.71 9.37 7.44
C LEU A 179 6.31 8.10 8.19
N VAL A 180 6.65 6.95 7.62
CA VAL A 180 6.31 5.64 8.21
C VAL A 180 7.54 4.76 8.24
N LYS A 181 7.94 4.31 9.43
CA LYS A 181 8.97 3.28 9.57
C LYS A 181 8.33 1.91 9.36
N SER A 182 8.35 1.40 8.12
CA SER A 182 7.67 0.15 7.75
C SER A 182 8.50 -1.11 8.03
N ALA A 183 9.80 -0.97 8.23
CA ALA A 183 10.70 -2.04 8.65
C ALA A 183 11.85 -1.45 9.48
N PRO A 184 12.63 -2.26 10.23
CA PRO A 184 13.80 -1.77 10.96
C PRO A 184 14.78 -0.94 10.10
N PHE A 185 14.85 -1.25 8.80
CA PHE A 185 15.75 -0.64 7.81
C PHE A 185 15.03 0.22 6.77
N TYR A 186 13.73 0.51 6.93
CA TYR A 186 12.94 1.34 6.00
C TYR A 186 12.22 2.48 6.69
N LEU A 187 12.45 3.70 6.23
CA LEU A 187 11.62 4.85 6.48
C LEU A 187 11.02 5.35 5.17
N GLU A 188 9.72 5.23 5.05
CA GLU A 188 8.94 5.67 3.90
C GLU A 188 8.57 7.14 4.05
N ILE A 189 8.67 7.88 2.95
CA ILE A 189 8.30 9.28 2.83
C ILE A 189 7.36 9.39 1.62
N VAL A 190 6.11 9.72 1.91
CA VAL A 190 5.06 9.94 0.90
C VAL A 190 4.38 11.28 1.15
N LYS A 191 3.65 11.78 0.15
CA LYS A 191 2.82 12.98 0.32
C LYS A 191 1.88 12.85 1.53
N LYS A 192 1.64 13.97 2.22
CA LYS A 192 0.78 14.00 3.41
C LYS A 192 -0.65 13.52 3.14
N THR A 193 -1.14 13.74 1.92
CA THR A 193 -2.47 13.36 1.46
C THR A 193 -2.60 11.86 1.17
N VAL A 194 -1.50 11.12 1.11
CA VAL A 194 -1.48 9.70 0.77
C VAL A 194 -1.80 8.84 2.00
N ASN A 195 -2.94 8.14 1.94
CA ASN A 195 -3.25 7.00 2.79
C ASN A 195 -4.31 6.11 2.11
N LYS A 196 -4.41 4.84 2.54
CA LYS A 196 -5.34 3.86 1.96
C LYS A 196 -6.80 4.32 2.06
N GLY A 197 -7.17 5.01 3.13
CA GLY A 197 -8.54 5.48 3.35
C GLY A 197 -9.00 6.51 2.31
N ALA A 198 -8.20 7.53 2.05
CA ALA A 198 -8.48 8.52 1.01
C ALA A 198 -8.63 7.84 -0.36
N ALA A 199 -7.78 6.86 -0.66
CA ALA A 199 -7.84 6.10 -1.90
C ALA A 199 -9.13 5.26 -2.04
N VAL A 200 -9.54 4.58 -0.97
CA VAL A 200 -10.79 3.78 -0.95
C VAL A 200 -12.01 4.69 -1.12
N VAL A 201 -12.06 5.83 -0.41
CA VAL A 201 -13.17 6.79 -0.51
C VAL A 201 -13.29 7.33 -1.92
N HIS A 202 -12.19 7.80 -2.50
CA HIS A 202 -12.21 8.38 -3.84
C HIS A 202 -12.58 7.33 -4.91
N LEU A 203 -12.11 6.09 -4.78
CA LEU A 203 -12.51 5.01 -5.66
C LEU A 203 -14.03 4.72 -5.53
N ALA A 204 -14.55 4.68 -4.31
CA ALA A 204 -15.98 4.49 -4.07
C ALA A 204 -16.81 5.63 -4.69
N GLU A 205 -16.39 6.88 -4.54
CA GLU A 205 -17.03 8.06 -5.16
C GLU A 205 -17.03 7.97 -6.69
N LYS A 206 -15.91 7.61 -7.33
CA LYS A 206 -15.82 7.44 -8.79
C LYS A 206 -16.71 6.28 -9.28
N LEU A 207 -16.98 5.29 -8.43
CA LEU A 207 -17.91 4.20 -8.71
C LEU A 207 -19.37 4.51 -8.32
N GLY A 208 -19.66 5.70 -7.77
CA GLY A 208 -20.99 6.09 -7.34
C GLY A 208 -21.50 5.32 -6.11
N LEU A 209 -20.60 4.84 -5.26
CA LEU A 209 -20.91 4.06 -4.06
C LEU A 209 -20.93 4.93 -2.81
N THR A 210 -21.81 4.62 -1.86
CA THR A 210 -21.83 5.29 -0.54
C THR A 210 -20.87 4.63 0.44
N LYS A 211 -20.58 5.32 1.54
CA LYS A 211 -19.78 4.77 2.65
C LYS A 211 -20.35 3.44 3.17
N GLU A 212 -21.66 3.31 3.29
CA GLU A 212 -22.32 2.11 3.83
C GLU A 212 -22.17 0.88 2.91
N GLU A 213 -21.89 1.12 1.62
CA GLU A 213 -21.64 0.08 0.61
C GLU A 213 -20.18 -0.36 0.56
N THR A 214 -19.29 0.21 1.38
CA THR A 214 -17.87 -0.15 1.43
C THR A 214 -17.51 -0.97 2.66
N MET A 215 -16.58 -1.90 2.46
CA MET A 215 -15.92 -2.70 3.48
C MET A 215 -14.40 -2.57 3.30
N ALA A 216 -13.68 -2.57 4.42
CA ALA A 216 -12.23 -2.70 4.43
C ALA A 216 -11.84 -3.82 5.39
N ILE A 217 -10.85 -4.63 5.01
CA ILE A 217 -10.30 -5.71 5.82
C ILE A 217 -8.80 -5.47 5.97
N GLY A 218 -8.30 -5.44 7.21
CA GLY A 218 -6.89 -5.20 7.52
C GLY A 218 -6.50 -5.70 8.91
N ASP A 219 -5.21 -5.61 9.23
CA ASP A 219 -4.64 -6.14 10.48
C ASP A 219 -3.58 -5.23 11.14
N GLU A 220 -2.96 -4.31 10.38
CA GLU A 220 -1.91 -3.41 10.87
C GLU A 220 -2.29 -1.91 10.86
N GLU A 221 -1.48 -1.08 11.52
CA GLU A 221 -1.78 0.35 11.77
C GLU A 221 -1.88 1.18 10.48
N ASN A 222 -1.19 0.77 9.41
CA ASN A 222 -1.33 1.37 8.08
C ASN A 222 -2.73 1.14 7.47
N ASP A 223 -3.52 0.18 7.98
CA ASP A 223 -4.90 -0.07 7.56
C ASP A 223 -5.93 0.77 8.30
N ARG A 224 -5.55 1.36 9.46
CA ARG A 224 -6.45 2.21 10.27
C ARG A 224 -7.17 3.24 9.41
N ALA A 225 -6.43 3.92 8.53
CA ALA A 225 -6.97 4.96 7.68
C ALA A 225 -8.10 4.45 6.77
N MET A 226 -8.01 3.23 6.22
CA MET A 226 -9.11 2.67 5.42
C MET A 226 -10.26 2.13 6.27
N LEU A 227 -9.97 1.59 7.45
CA LEU A 227 -10.99 1.07 8.36
C LEU A 227 -11.88 2.19 8.93
N GLU A 228 -11.33 3.35 9.26
CA GLU A 228 -12.10 4.46 9.84
C GLU A 228 -13.09 5.11 8.85
N VAL A 229 -12.80 5.02 7.54
CA VAL A 229 -13.57 5.71 6.50
C VAL A 229 -14.66 4.86 5.88
N VAL A 230 -14.54 3.53 5.88
CA VAL A 230 -15.57 2.63 5.32
C VAL A 230 -16.78 2.46 6.25
N GLY A 231 -17.90 2.00 5.71
CA GLY A 231 -19.10 1.71 6.50
C GLY A 231 -19.03 0.39 7.27
N ASN A 232 -18.16 -0.52 6.83
CA ASN A 232 -18.01 -1.86 7.42
C ASN A 232 -16.52 -2.20 7.63
N PRO A 233 -15.87 -1.62 8.66
CA PRO A 233 -14.51 -2.01 9.02
C PRO A 233 -14.46 -3.41 9.62
N VAL A 234 -13.63 -4.27 9.03
CA VAL A 234 -13.37 -5.63 9.49
C VAL A 234 -11.89 -5.75 9.87
N VAL A 235 -11.61 -6.25 11.07
CA VAL A 235 -10.24 -6.46 11.53
C VAL A 235 -9.97 -7.96 11.68
N MET A 236 -8.81 -8.42 11.20
CA MET A 236 -8.39 -9.81 11.33
C MET A 236 -8.15 -10.19 12.80
N GLU A 237 -8.34 -11.47 13.15
CA GLU A 237 -8.05 -11.94 14.52
C GLU A 237 -6.58 -11.71 14.92
N ASN A 238 -5.66 -11.89 13.98
CA ASN A 238 -4.22 -11.63 14.15
C ASN A 238 -3.87 -10.13 14.14
N GLY A 239 -4.84 -9.23 13.93
CA GLY A 239 -4.63 -7.78 13.95
C GLY A 239 -4.42 -7.22 15.35
N THR A 240 -3.89 -6.00 15.41
CA THR A 240 -3.55 -5.33 16.69
C THR A 240 -4.79 -5.01 17.54
N ASP A 241 -4.62 -4.99 18.87
CA ASP A 241 -5.71 -4.66 19.80
C ASP A 241 -6.27 -3.24 19.59
N GLU A 242 -5.42 -2.30 19.18
CA GLU A 242 -5.85 -0.92 18.89
C GLU A 242 -6.72 -0.82 17.63
N LEU A 243 -6.50 -1.68 16.63
CA LEU A 243 -7.36 -1.77 15.44
C LEU A 243 -8.69 -2.44 15.74
N LYS A 244 -8.69 -3.50 16.56
CA LYS A 244 -9.93 -4.18 16.95
C LYS A 244 -10.94 -3.24 17.62
N LYS A 245 -10.48 -2.16 18.27
CA LYS A 245 -11.35 -1.12 18.87
C LYS A 245 -12.16 -0.32 17.86
N ILE A 246 -11.70 -0.20 16.61
CA ILE A 246 -12.42 0.52 15.54
C ILE A 246 -13.21 -0.43 14.63
N ALA A 247 -13.08 -1.74 14.84
CA ALA A 247 -13.72 -2.75 14.03
C ALA A 247 -15.24 -2.78 14.28
N LYS A 248 -16.01 -2.87 13.21
CA LYS A 248 -17.43 -3.25 13.29
C LYS A 248 -17.57 -4.76 13.44
N TYR A 249 -16.66 -5.49 12.80
CA TYR A 249 -16.57 -6.94 12.88
C TYR A 249 -15.12 -7.38 13.05
N ILE A 250 -14.92 -8.43 13.84
CA ILE A 250 -13.62 -9.12 13.93
C ILE A 250 -13.79 -10.45 13.19
N THR A 251 -12.97 -10.68 12.18
CA THR A 251 -12.94 -11.95 11.43
C THR A 251 -11.89 -12.89 12.00
N LYS A 252 -11.77 -14.09 11.42
CA LYS A 252 -10.73 -15.07 11.79
C LYS A 252 -9.33 -14.58 11.44
N SER A 253 -8.30 -15.30 11.88
CA SER A 253 -6.94 -15.04 11.44
C SER A 253 -6.76 -15.28 9.93
N ASN A 254 -5.71 -14.72 9.35
CA ASN A 254 -5.32 -14.96 7.97
C ASN A 254 -5.02 -16.44 7.68
N ASP A 255 -4.41 -17.16 8.64
CA ASP A 255 -4.18 -18.61 8.55
C ASP A 255 -5.49 -19.43 8.52
N GLU A 256 -6.57 -18.89 9.08
CA GLU A 256 -7.90 -19.48 9.07
C GLU A 256 -8.82 -18.90 7.98
N SER A 257 -8.24 -18.27 6.95
CA SER A 257 -8.96 -17.67 5.82
C SER A 257 -9.98 -16.60 6.25
N GLY A 258 -9.59 -15.71 7.17
CA GLY A 258 -10.44 -14.63 7.69
C GLY A 258 -11.07 -13.75 6.62
N VAL A 259 -10.37 -13.47 5.51
CA VAL A 259 -10.95 -12.74 4.36
C VAL A 259 -12.12 -13.51 3.74
N ALA A 260 -11.97 -14.82 3.55
CA ALA A 260 -13.03 -15.67 2.99
C ALA A 260 -14.26 -15.70 3.90
N TYR A 261 -14.03 -15.84 5.21
CA TYR A 261 -15.10 -15.80 6.21
C TYR A 261 -15.85 -14.47 6.18
N ALA A 262 -15.13 -13.35 6.16
CA ALA A 262 -15.73 -12.01 6.15
C ALA A 262 -16.60 -11.77 4.90
N ILE A 263 -16.10 -12.16 3.72
CA ILE A 263 -16.84 -12.04 2.46
C ILE A 263 -18.12 -12.89 2.52
N ARG A 264 -18.01 -14.16 2.94
CA ARG A 264 -19.18 -15.04 3.01
C ARG A 264 -20.21 -14.54 4.02
N GLU A 265 -19.77 -14.11 5.20
CA GLU A 265 -20.66 -13.77 6.30
C GLU A 265 -21.33 -12.40 6.15
N TRP A 266 -20.64 -11.40 5.62
CA TRP A 266 -21.12 -10.01 5.64
C TRP A 266 -21.32 -9.39 4.25
N VAL A 267 -20.81 -10.02 3.19
CA VAL A 267 -20.97 -9.53 1.80
C VAL A 267 -21.99 -10.35 1.02
N LEU A 268 -21.93 -11.69 1.14
CA LEU A 268 -22.74 -12.62 0.34
C LEU A 268 -24.00 -13.14 1.03
N ASN A 269 -24.13 -12.94 2.36
CA ASN A 269 -25.31 -13.33 3.15
C ASN A 269 -26.36 -12.22 3.23
#